data_AF-A0A557STU3-F1
#
_entry.id   AF-A0A557STU3-F1
#
_cell.length_a   1.000
_cell.length_b   1.000
_cell.length_c   1.000
_cell.angle_alpha   90.00
_cell.angle_beta   90.00
_cell.angle_gamma   90.00
#
_symmetry.space_group_name_H-M   'P 1'
#
loop_
_entity.id
_entity.type
_entity.pdbx_description
1 polymer ?
#
loop_
_entity_poly.entity_id
_entity_poly.type
_entity_poly.pdbx_seq_one_letter_code
_entity_poly.pdbx_strand_id
1 'polypeptide(L)'
;MLRLVIPLIIIFIIAGAISFSLAFTYYPKKNVNVNVDGICYEILGPAYADYTDLEAERELRVLAYEYNAIEEPNAIIPILYTGTKGQVQDFISKYNARVTDNQEIGGEMYYTKDYIGKTIIKGEISKANLLKVISDLSSPKRDSNENVLYNLGIQTNAFLSSEEKEKISSDSTNFMFQGIQKILENRKDSIKQAECRNQIQV
;
A
#
# COMPACT_ATOMS: atom_id res chain seq x y z
N MET A 1 49.22 -13.25 -25.06
CA MET A 1 48.06 -13.74 -24.27
C MET A 1 47.03 -12.63 -23.98
N LEU A 2 47.43 -11.39 -23.63
CA LEU A 2 46.52 -10.29 -23.30
C LEU A 2 45.61 -9.77 -24.44
N ARG A 3 46.04 -9.90 -25.71
CA ARG A 3 45.31 -9.38 -26.90
C ARG A 3 43.97 -10.08 -27.19
N LEU A 4 43.75 -11.30 -26.68
CA LEU A 4 42.51 -12.07 -26.87
C LEU A 4 41.56 -12.01 -25.66
N VAL A 5 42.07 -11.62 -24.48
CA VAL A 5 41.30 -11.56 -23.24
C VAL A 5 40.40 -10.32 -23.21
N ILE A 6 40.91 -9.18 -23.70
CA ILE A 6 40.17 -7.91 -23.70
C ILE A 6 38.90 -7.96 -24.58
N PRO A 7 38.94 -8.49 -25.83
CA PRO A 7 37.73 -8.67 -26.64
C PRO A 7 36.70 -9.60 -25.98
N LEU A 8 37.17 -10.66 -25.32
CA LEU A 8 36.32 -11.63 -24.61
C LEU A 8 35.59 -10.98 -23.43
N ILE A 9 36.29 -10.18 -22.62
CA ILE A 9 35.68 -9.43 -21.52
C ILE A 9 34.59 -8.48 -22.03
N ILE A 10 34.84 -7.77 -23.13
CA ILE A 10 33.86 -6.85 -23.73
C ILE A 10 32.59 -7.61 -24.17
N ILE A 11 32.74 -8.77 -24.81
CA ILE A 11 31.60 -9.62 -25.21
C ILE A 11 30.80 -10.06 -23.98
N PHE A 12 31.47 -10.47 -22.90
CA PHE A 12 30.79 -10.87 -21.66
C PHE A 12 30.06 -9.71 -20.98
N ILE A 13 30.61 -8.49 -20.99
CA ILE A 13 29.95 -7.30 -20.44
C ILE A 13 28.68 -6.96 -21.25
N ILE A 14 28.78 -6.97 -22.58
CA ILE A 14 27.63 -6.66 -23.45
C ILE A 14 26.55 -7.74 -23.30
N ALA A 15 26.92 -9.02 -23.34
CA ALA A 15 25.99 -10.12 -23.13
C ALA A 15 25.33 -10.06 -21.75
N GLY A 16 26.13 -9.80 -20.70
CA GLY A 16 25.63 -9.64 -19.34
C GLY A 16 24.65 -8.47 -19.18
N ALA A 17 24.94 -7.31 -19.78
CA ALA A 17 24.06 -6.15 -19.75
C ALA A 17 22.73 -6.39 -20.49
N ILE A 18 22.77 -7.08 -21.64
CA ILE A 18 21.56 -7.47 -22.39
C ILE A 18 20.73 -8.47 -21.59
N SER A 19 21.35 -9.53 -21.04
CA SER A 19 20.66 -10.53 -20.22
C SER A 19 20.06 -9.92 -18.96
N PHE A 20 20.78 -9.01 -18.29
CA PHE A 20 20.28 -8.28 -17.13
C PHE A 20 19.09 -7.40 -17.50
N SER A 21 19.16 -6.67 -18.61
CA SER A 21 18.05 -5.81 -19.08
C SER A 21 16.81 -6.64 -19.41
N LEU A 22 16.98 -7.79 -20.08
CA LEU A 22 15.89 -8.71 -20.38
C LEU A 22 15.27 -9.29 -19.10
N ALA A 23 16.10 -9.71 -18.13
CA ALA A 23 15.62 -10.19 -16.83
C ALA A 23 14.88 -9.09 -16.04
N PHE A 24 15.34 -7.84 -16.12
CA PHE A 24 14.68 -6.69 -15.48
C PHE A 24 13.33 -6.36 -16.12
N THR A 25 13.22 -6.50 -17.46
CA THR A 25 11.92 -6.37 -18.15
C THR A 25 10.99 -7.57 -17.91
N TYR A 26 11.54 -8.72 -17.54
CA TYR A 26 10.79 -9.94 -17.21
C TYR A 26 10.35 -9.98 -15.74
N TYR A 27 10.86 -9.09 -14.89
CA TYR A 27 10.32 -8.93 -13.54
C TYR A 27 8.82 -8.62 -13.69
N PRO A 28 7.93 -9.49 -13.21
CA PRO A 28 6.52 -9.32 -13.50
C PRO A 28 6.08 -7.98 -12.92
N LYS A 29 5.57 -7.10 -13.79
CA LYS A 29 4.83 -5.93 -13.35
C LYS A 29 3.79 -6.43 -12.34
N LYS A 30 3.68 -5.75 -11.20
CA LYS A 30 2.60 -6.06 -10.27
C LYS A 30 1.29 -5.76 -10.98
N ASN A 31 0.55 -6.82 -11.27
CA ASN A 31 -0.76 -6.76 -11.89
C ASN A 31 -1.78 -7.19 -10.84
N VAL A 32 -2.96 -6.60 -10.87
CA VAL A 32 -4.06 -6.99 -9.97
C VAL A 32 -5.10 -7.72 -10.78
N ASN A 33 -5.58 -8.84 -10.23
CA ASN A 33 -6.74 -9.56 -10.76
C ASN A 33 -7.96 -9.17 -9.95
N VAL A 34 -8.96 -8.60 -10.61
CA VAL A 34 -10.26 -8.24 -10.02
C VAL A 34 -11.36 -9.12 -10.60
N ASN A 35 -12.32 -9.50 -9.77
CA ASN A 35 -13.54 -10.16 -10.20
C ASN A 35 -14.70 -9.16 -10.11
N VAL A 36 -15.39 -8.93 -11.22
CA VAL A 36 -16.60 -8.10 -11.28
C VAL A 36 -17.68 -8.93 -11.94
N ASP A 37 -18.76 -9.21 -11.21
CA ASP A 37 -19.92 -9.99 -11.67
C ASP A 37 -19.54 -11.38 -12.26
N GLY A 38 -18.53 -12.03 -11.69
CA GLY A 38 -18.06 -13.35 -12.14
C GLY A 38 -17.09 -13.30 -13.32
N ILE A 39 -16.77 -12.11 -13.84
CA ILE A 39 -15.77 -11.93 -14.90
C ILE A 39 -14.49 -11.38 -14.29
N CYS A 40 -13.37 -12.04 -14.59
CA CYS A 40 -12.08 -11.64 -14.07
C CYS A 40 -11.26 -10.83 -15.08
N TYR A 41 -10.66 -9.77 -14.57
CA TYR A 41 -9.86 -8.83 -15.32
C TYR A 41 -8.50 -8.68 -14.66
N GLU A 42 -7.45 -8.66 -15.48
CA GLU A 42 -6.12 -8.23 -15.11
C GLU A 42 -5.98 -6.74 -15.42
N ILE A 43 -5.78 -5.95 -14.36
CA ILE A 43 -5.58 -4.50 -14.42
C ILE A 43 -4.08 -4.23 -14.59
N LEU A 44 -3.72 -3.50 -15.65
CA LEU A 44 -2.34 -3.27 -16.08
C LEU A 44 -2.03 -1.78 -16.26
N GLY A 45 -0.75 -1.43 -16.24
CA GLY A 45 -0.26 -0.13 -16.73
C GLY A 45 -1.00 1.07 -16.09
N PRO A 46 -1.47 2.04 -16.89
CA PRO A 46 -2.25 3.18 -16.39
C PRO A 46 -3.48 2.80 -15.56
N ALA A 47 -4.18 1.71 -15.90
CA ALA A 47 -5.33 1.25 -15.11
C ALA A 47 -4.92 0.76 -13.72
N TYR A 48 -3.70 0.23 -13.57
CA TYR A 48 -3.16 -0.17 -12.27
C TYR A 48 -2.84 1.04 -11.40
N ALA A 49 -2.36 2.13 -11.98
CA ALA A 49 -2.16 3.39 -11.25
C ALA A 49 -3.50 3.94 -10.72
N ASP A 50 -4.53 3.98 -11.57
CA ASP A 50 -5.88 4.39 -11.16
C ASP A 50 -6.43 3.46 -10.06
N TYR A 51 -6.16 2.16 -10.12
CA TYR A 51 -6.54 1.21 -9.07
C TYR A 51 -5.81 1.47 -7.75
N THR A 52 -4.50 1.76 -7.78
CA THR A 52 -3.75 2.08 -6.56
C THR A 52 -4.22 3.38 -5.92
N ASP A 53 -4.58 4.38 -6.74
CA ASP A 53 -5.16 5.63 -6.25
C ASP A 53 -6.54 5.39 -5.62
N LEU A 54 -7.34 4.50 -6.21
CA LEU A 54 -8.64 4.09 -5.68
C LEU A 54 -8.50 3.37 -4.32
N GLU A 55 -7.54 2.45 -4.18
CA GLU A 55 -7.27 1.77 -2.90
C GLU A 55 -6.83 2.76 -1.81
N ALA A 56 -5.95 3.71 -2.16
CA ALA A 56 -5.51 4.77 -1.27
C ALA A 56 -6.68 5.65 -0.82
N GLU A 57 -7.62 5.99 -1.73
CA GLU A 57 -8.82 6.73 -1.38
C GLU A 57 -9.76 5.93 -0.48
N ARG A 58 -9.93 4.62 -0.74
CA ARG A 58 -10.72 3.71 0.10
C ARG A 58 -10.19 3.73 1.54
N GLU A 59 -8.89 3.56 1.73
CA GLU A 59 -8.29 3.50 3.07
C GLU A 59 -8.45 4.80 3.84
N LEU A 60 -8.28 5.95 3.16
CA LEU A 60 -8.54 7.25 3.76
C LEU A 60 -10.01 7.43 4.16
N ARG A 61 -10.95 6.96 3.33
CA ARG A 61 -12.38 7.01 3.64
C ARG A 61 -12.72 6.14 4.86
N VAL A 62 -12.17 4.93 4.94
CA VAL A 62 -12.34 4.05 6.11
C VAL A 62 -11.85 4.75 7.38
N LEU A 63 -10.62 5.29 7.36
CA LEU A 63 -10.09 6.04 8.51
C LEU A 63 -10.95 7.26 8.88
N ALA A 64 -11.49 7.97 7.90
CA ALA A 64 -12.37 9.11 8.14
C ALA A 64 -13.71 8.68 8.77
N TYR A 65 -14.30 7.57 8.31
CA TYR A 65 -15.52 7.04 8.92
C TYR A 65 -15.26 6.55 10.35
N GLU A 66 -14.18 5.82 10.57
CA GLU A 66 -13.78 5.36 11.90
C GLU A 66 -13.51 6.54 12.85
N TYR A 67 -12.86 7.60 12.37
CA TYR A 67 -12.66 8.84 13.12
C TYR A 67 -13.99 9.50 13.52
N ASN A 68 -14.94 9.59 12.59
CA ASN A 68 -16.22 10.26 12.81
C ASN A 68 -17.15 9.49 13.77
N ALA A 69 -17.03 8.17 13.82
CA ALA A 69 -17.80 7.32 14.74
C ALA A 69 -17.32 7.46 16.21
N ILE A 70 -16.08 7.85 16.43
CA ILE A 70 -15.57 8.09 17.79
C ILE A 70 -16.19 9.39 18.30
N GLU A 71 -17.10 9.35 19.26
CA GLU A 71 -17.74 10.57 19.78
C GLU A 71 -16.81 11.36 20.72
N GLU A 72 -16.11 10.66 21.61
CA GLU A 72 -15.31 11.27 22.69
C GLU A 72 -14.16 12.15 22.13
N PRO A 73 -14.12 13.46 22.41
CA PRO A 73 -13.11 14.37 21.85
C PRO A 73 -11.66 14.05 22.28
N ASN A 74 -11.50 13.50 23.48
CA ASN A 74 -10.20 13.18 24.08
C ASN A 74 -9.87 11.68 24.01
N ALA A 75 -10.57 10.93 23.17
CA ALA A 75 -10.35 9.50 23.00
C ALA A 75 -8.88 9.20 22.66
N ILE A 76 -8.37 8.14 23.30
CA ILE A 76 -7.10 7.52 22.96
C ILE A 76 -7.40 6.30 22.10
N ILE A 77 -6.90 6.33 20.87
CA ILE A 77 -7.28 5.41 19.80
C ILE A 77 -6.15 4.40 19.64
N PRO A 78 -6.41 3.10 19.83
CA PRO A 78 -5.41 2.08 19.56
C PRO A 78 -5.22 1.94 18.05
N ILE A 79 -3.98 1.93 17.61
CA ILE A 79 -3.60 1.91 16.20
C ILE A 79 -2.59 0.82 15.91
N LEU A 80 -2.58 0.36 14.66
CA LEU A 80 -1.55 -0.46 14.06
C LEU A 80 -0.92 0.34 12.93
N TYR A 81 0.40 0.48 12.92
CA TYR A 81 1.11 1.15 11.83
C TYR A 81 2.26 0.29 11.32
N THR A 82 2.39 0.20 9.99
CA THR A 82 3.48 -0.55 9.34
C THR A 82 4.32 0.36 8.45
N GLY A 83 5.64 0.29 8.56
CA GLY A 83 6.53 1.07 7.70
C GLY A 83 7.95 0.55 7.77
N THR A 84 8.89 1.22 7.12
CA THR A 84 10.33 1.04 7.44
C THR A 84 10.62 1.66 8.81
N LYS A 85 11.76 1.31 9.41
CA LYS A 85 12.17 1.86 10.71
C LYS A 85 12.17 3.39 10.76
N GLY A 86 12.70 4.05 9.72
CA GLY A 86 12.68 5.51 9.60
C GLY A 86 11.25 6.07 9.56
N GLN A 87 10.40 5.48 8.72
CA GLN A 87 9.00 5.91 8.58
C GLN A 87 8.20 5.74 9.87
N VAL A 88 8.44 4.67 10.63
CA VAL A 88 7.83 4.47 11.95
C VAL A 88 8.26 5.56 12.93
N GLN A 89 9.55 5.93 12.96
CA GLN A 89 10.03 7.00 13.84
C GLN A 89 9.47 8.37 13.45
N ASP A 90 9.36 8.64 12.15
CA ASP A 90 8.76 9.86 11.62
C ASP A 90 7.28 9.95 12.00
N PHE A 91 6.54 8.83 11.83
CA PHE A 91 5.13 8.74 12.23
C PHE A 91 4.95 9.01 13.73
N ILE A 92 5.73 8.33 14.58
CA ILE A 92 5.69 8.50 16.04
C ILE A 92 5.92 9.96 16.42
N SER A 93 6.96 10.57 15.85
CA SER A 93 7.37 11.94 16.18
C SER A 93 6.37 12.97 15.67
N LYS A 94 5.85 12.80 14.45
CA LYS A 94 4.94 13.77 13.79
C LYS A 94 3.55 13.81 14.43
N TYR A 95 3.06 12.67 14.91
CA TYR A 95 1.71 12.49 15.43
C TYR A 95 1.65 12.15 16.93
N ASN A 96 2.78 12.20 17.63
CA ASN A 96 2.91 11.90 19.06
C ASN A 96 2.27 10.54 19.42
N ALA A 97 2.55 9.51 18.62
CA ALA A 97 2.02 8.17 18.87
C ALA A 97 2.79 7.50 20.01
N ARG A 98 2.07 6.91 20.97
CA ARG A 98 2.66 6.12 22.04
C ARG A 98 2.76 4.66 21.60
N VAL A 99 3.96 4.13 21.49
CA VAL A 99 4.18 2.72 21.12
C VAL A 99 3.93 1.82 22.32
N THR A 100 3.15 0.75 22.11
CA THR A 100 2.85 -0.28 23.11
C THR A 100 3.44 -1.64 22.75
N ASP A 101 3.63 -1.91 21.45
CA ASP A 101 4.24 -3.13 20.93
C ASP A 101 5.01 -2.79 19.65
N ASN A 102 6.11 -3.50 19.40
CA ASN A 102 6.95 -3.30 18.23
C ASN A 102 7.49 -4.64 17.72
N GLN A 103 7.26 -4.91 16.44
CA GLN A 103 7.75 -6.08 15.74
C GLN A 103 8.53 -5.66 14.50
N GLU A 104 9.81 -6.08 14.43
CA GLU A 104 10.64 -5.93 13.25
C GLU A 104 10.59 -7.24 12.42
N ILE A 105 10.24 -7.12 11.13
CA ILE A 105 10.17 -8.22 10.16
C ILE A 105 11.14 -7.91 9.03
N GLY A 106 12.22 -8.68 8.96
CA GLY A 106 13.25 -8.49 7.95
C GLY A 106 14.59 -9.00 8.42
N GLY A 107 15.63 -8.70 7.65
CA GLY A 107 16.98 -9.12 7.94
C GLY A 107 18.00 -8.16 7.36
N GLU A 108 19.20 -8.21 7.90
CA GLU A 108 20.34 -7.50 7.32
C GLU A 108 20.76 -8.17 6.02
N MET A 109 20.93 -7.39 4.97
CA MET A 109 21.58 -7.86 3.77
C MET A 109 23.04 -8.19 4.07
N TYR A 110 23.46 -9.43 3.80
CA TYR A 110 24.80 -9.93 4.09
C TYR A 110 25.94 -9.05 3.53
N TYR A 111 25.74 -8.44 2.35
CA TYR A 111 26.78 -7.70 1.65
C TYR A 111 26.83 -6.20 1.97
N THR A 112 25.71 -5.59 2.35
CA THR A 112 25.65 -4.15 2.63
C THR A 112 25.48 -3.83 4.10
N LYS A 113 25.08 -4.82 4.93
CA LYS A 113 24.60 -4.65 6.31
C LYS A 113 23.39 -3.71 6.42
N ASP A 114 22.75 -3.37 5.31
CA ASP A 114 21.51 -2.60 5.36
C ASP A 114 20.39 -3.50 5.85
N TYR A 115 19.64 -3.02 6.83
CA TYR A 115 18.43 -3.69 7.26
C TYR A 115 17.33 -3.46 6.22
N ILE A 116 16.94 -4.52 5.52
CA ILE A 116 15.76 -4.51 4.67
C ILE A 116 14.67 -5.23 5.43
N GLY A 117 13.77 -4.43 5.99
CA GLY A 117 12.64 -4.93 6.74
C GLY A 117 11.56 -3.90 6.95
N LYS A 118 10.44 -4.40 7.43
CA LYS A 118 9.31 -3.61 7.89
C LYS A 118 9.26 -3.66 9.40
N THR A 119 8.87 -2.56 9.99
CA THR A 119 8.57 -2.39 11.39
C THR A 119 7.05 -2.22 11.51
N ILE A 120 6.43 -3.08 12.32
CA ILE A 120 5.02 -3.01 12.67
C ILE A 120 4.95 -2.55 14.12
N ILE A 121 4.25 -1.46 14.37
CA ILE A 121 3.98 -0.99 15.73
C ILE A 121 2.50 -1.12 16.06
N LYS A 122 2.22 -1.51 17.30
CA LYS A 122 0.95 -1.19 17.95
C LYS A 122 1.19 0.00 18.85
N GLY A 123 0.22 0.89 18.90
CA GLY A 123 0.32 2.06 19.73
C GLY A 123 -1.01 2.74 19.95
N GLU A 124 -0.92 3.93 20.49
CA GLU A 124 -2.05 4.77 20.85
C GLU A 124 -1.81 6.17 20.30
N ILE A 125 -2.85 6.79 19.73
CA ILE A 125 -2.84 8.19 19.31
C ILE A 125 -4.07 8.91 19.85
N SER A 126 -3.96 10.21 20.08
CA SER A 126 -5.15 11.01 20.39
C SER A 126 -6.04 11.17 19.16
N LYS A 127 -7.34 11.33 19.36
CA LYS A 127 -8.29 11.69 18.30
C LYS A 127 -7.85 12.94 17.51
N ALA A 128 -7.36 13.97 18.19
CA ALA A 128 -6.83 15.16 17.54
C ALA A 128 -5.64 14.86 16.60
N ASN A 129 -4.73 13.97 17.01
CA ASN A 129 -3.63 13.55 16.15
C ASN A 129 -4.10 12.65 14.99
N LEU A 130 -5.12 11.81 15.18
CA LEU A 130 -5.73 11.06 14.08
C LEU A 130 -6.34 12.00 13.02
N LEU A 131 -7.02 13.07 13.44
CA LEU A 131 -7.53 14.07 12.49
C LEU A 131 -6.39 14.71 11.69
N LYS A 132 -5.25 14.99 12.35
CA LYS A 132 -4.05 15.50 11.67
C LYS A 132 -3.51 14.50 10.64
N VAL A 133 -3.47 13.21 10.95
CA VAL A 133 -3.10 12.16 9.98
C VAL A 133 -4.04 12.18 8.78
N ILE A 134 -5.36 12.19 9.00
CA ILE A 134 -6.36 12.21 7.92
C ILE A 134 -6.23 13.47 7.06
N SER A 135 -5.96 14.62 7.68
CA SER A 135 -5.79 15.90 6.98
C SER A 135 -4.52 15.92 6.13
N ASP A 136 -3.41 15.45 6.68
CA ASP A 136 -2.13 15.34 5.96
C ASP A 136 -2.27 14.36 4.79
N LEU A 137 -2.93 13.22 5.03
CA LEU A 137 -3.27 12.26 4.00
C LEU A 137 -4.15 12.89 2.92
N SER A 138 -5.12 13.75 3.25
CA SER A 138 -6.05 14.34 2.27
C SER A 138 -5.45 15.44 1.38
N SER A 139 -4.22 15.89 1.64
CA SER A 139 -3.59 17.00 0.93
C SER A 139 -3.29 16.68 -0.55
N PRO A 140 -3.51 17.59 -1.51
CA PRO A 140 -3.19 17.39 -2.92
C PRO A 140 -1.68 17.45 -3.25
N LYS A 141 -0.82 17.85 -2.29
CA LYS A 141 0.64 17.85 -2.44
C LYS A 141 1.29 16.51 -2.05
N ARG A 142 0.64 15.40 -2.39
CA ARG A 142 1.21 14.07 -2.13
C ARG A 142 2.40 13.84 -3.04
N ASP A 143 3.58 13.68 -2.47
CA ASP A 143 4.68 13.02 -3.20
C ASP A 143 4.30 11.53 -3.35
N SER A 144 4.57 10.91 -4.49
CA SER A 144 4.22 9.49 -4.75
C SER A 144 4.85 8.50 -3.76
N ASN A 145 5.85 8.94 -2.99
CA ASN A 145 6.47 8.19 -1.90
C ASN A 145 5.74 8.31 -0.55
N GLU A 146 4.72 9.17 -0.43
CA GLU A 146 3.89 9.35 0.78
C GLU A 146 2.76 8.31 0.91
N ASN A 147 2.72 7.31 0.01
CA ASN A 147 1.89 6.11 0.13
C ASN A 147 2.17 5.28 1.42
N VAL A 148 3.09 5.76 2.25
CA VAL A 148 3.61 5.20 3.48
C VAL A 148 2.67 5.43 4.67
N LEU A 149 1.81 6.46 4.61
CA LEU A 149 0.82 6.75 5.65
C LEU A 149 -0.45 5.88 5.55
N TYR A 150 -0.65 5.19 4.42
CA TYR A 150 -1.76 4.25 4.18
C TYR A 150 -1.65 2.95 5.00
N ASN A 151 -0.52 2.72 5.65
CA ASN A 151 -0.32 1.55 6.49
C ASN A 151 -0.83 1.74 7.93
N LEU A 152 -1.67 2.74 8.17
CA LEU A 152 -2.33 2.99 9.45
C LEU A 152 -3.69 2.30 9.47
N GLY A 153 -3.92 1.45 10.46
CA GLY A 153 -5.25 0.93 10.80
C GLY A 153 -5.62 1.27 12.23
N ILE A 154 -6.91 1.48 12.47
CA ILE A 154 -7.46 1.57 13.83
C ILE A 154 -7.73 0.15 14.32
N GLN A 155 -7.22 -0.18 15.51
CA GLN A 155 -7.49 -1.47 16.12
C GLN A 155 -8.90 -1.50 16.72
N THR A 156 -9.43 -2.70 16.92
CA THR A 156 -10.68 -2.93 17.65
C THR A 156 -10.67 -2.16 18.96
N ASN A 157 -11.67 -1.31 19.15
CA ASN A 157 -11.81 -0.44 20.30
C ASN A 157 -13.28 -0.32 20.71
N ALA A 158 -13.52 0.27 21.89
CA ALA A 158 -14.85 0.45 22.45
C ALA A 158 -15.68 1.56 21.77
N PHE A 159 -15.05 2.38 20.92
CA PHE A 159 -15.68 3.52 20.26
C PHE A 159 -16.36 3.16 18.94
N LEU A 160 -16.13 1.95 18.42
CA LEU A 160 -16.72 1.46 17.18
C LEU A 160 -17.61 0.26 17.45
N SER A 161 -18.92 0.44 17.32
CA SER A 161 -19.89 -0.64 17.41
C SER A 161 -19.74 -1.64 16.25
N SER A 162 -20.28 -2.84 16.42
CA SER A 162 -20.29 -3.85 15.33
C SER A 162 -21.09 -3.37 14.12
N GLU A 163 -22.23 -2.70 14.34
CA GLU A 163 -23.08 -2.18 13.27
C GLU A 163 -22.37 -1.10 12.45
N GLU A 164 -21.63 -0.19 13.09
CA GLU A 164 -20.83 0.81 12.40
C GLU A 164 -19.70 0.17 11.59
N LYS A 165 -19.02 -0.85 12.12
CA LYS A 165 -17.98 -1.56 11.39
C LYS A 165 -18.53 -2.28 10.16
N GLU A 166 -19.68 -2.93 10.27
CA GLU A 166 -20.36 -3.57 9.14
C GLU A 166 -20.76 -2.55 8.08
N LYS A 167 -21.28 -1.41 8.50
CA LYS A 167 -21.62 -0.30 7.59
C LYS A 167 -20.39 0.25 6.88
N ILE A 168 -19.32 0.56 7.60
CA ILE A 168 -18.05 1.05 7.03
C ILE A 168 -17.48 0.04 6.03
N SER A 169 -17.52 -1.25 6.38
CA SER A 169 -17.09 -2.34 5.50
C SER A 169 -17.91 -2.39 4.21
N SER A 170 -19.25 -2.31 4.31
CA SER A 170 -20.14 -2.30 3.16
C SER A 170 -19.94 -1.06 2.27
N ASP A 171 -19.85 0.13 2.86
CA ASP A 171 -19.62 1.38 2.13
C ASP A 171 -18.27 1.37 1.41
N SER A 172 -17.22 0.87 2.07
CA SER A 172 -15.88 0.68 1.49
C SER A 172 -15.89 -0.30 0.31
N THR A 173 -16.63 -1.41 0.44
CA THR A 173 -16.76 -2.42 -0.62
C THR A 173 -17.50 -1.86 -1.83
N ASN A 174 -18.63 -1.18 -1.61
CA ASN A 174 -19.39 -0.52 -2.67
C ASN A 174 -18.58 0.56 -3.39
N PHE A 175 -17.79 1.34 -2.64
CA PHE A 175 -16.88 2.34 -3.22
C PHE A 175 -15.84 1.69 -4.15
N MET A 176 -15.21 0.60 -3.71
CA MET A 176 -14.26 -0.15 -4.54
C MET A 176 -14.93 -0.73 -5.78
N PHE A 177 -16.10 -1.34 -5.63
CA PHE A 177 -16.86 -1.92 -6.74
C PHE A 177 -17.13 -0.87 -7.83
N GLN A 178 -17.70 0.27 -7.45
CA GLN A 178 -18.02 1.36 -8.37
C GLN A 178 -16.76 1.97 -9.00
N GLY A 179 -15.68 2.10 -8.22
CA GLY A 179 -14.41 2.62 -8.73
C GLY A 179 -13.77 1.68 -9.75
N ILE A 180 -13.75 0.38 -9.46
CA ILE A 180 -13.23 -0.64 -10.38
C ILE A 180 -14.06 -0.67 -11.67
N GLN A 181 -15.39 -0.63 -11.59
CA GLN A 181 -16.25 -0.55 -12.78
C GLN A 181 -15.90 0.66 -13.66
N LYS A 182 -15.68 1.84 -13.07
CA LYS A 182 -15.25 3.03 -13.81
C LYS A 182 -13.88 2.86 -14.47
N ILE A 183 -12.91 2.22 -13.79
CA ILE A 183 -11.61 1.90 -14.39
C ILE A 183 -11.81 0.97 -15.59
N LEU A 184 -12.67 -0.04 -15.44
CA LEU A 184 -12.99 -0.99 -16.50
C LEU A 184 -13.60 -0.32 -17.74
N GLU A 185 -14.48 0.66 -17.53
CA GLU A 185 -15.11 1.43 -18.60
C GLU A 185 -14.12 2.37 -19.32
N ASN A 186 -13.24 3.03 -18.56
CA ASN A 186 -12.41 4.13 -19.04
C ASN A 186 -11.03 3.70 -19.59
N ARG A 187 -10.51 2.54 -19.18
CA ARG A 187 -9.12 2.11 -19.46
C ARG A 187 -9.04 0.80 -20.23
N LYS A 188 -9.92 0.59 -21.21
CA LYS A 188 -10.04 -0.67 -21.97
C LYS A 188 -8.73 -1.14 -22.62
N ASP A 189 -7.85 -0.21 -22.96
CA ASP A 189 -6.51 -0.45 -23.52
C ASP A 189 -5.50 -1.03 -22.52
N SER A 190 -5.79 -0.90 -21.23
CA SER A 190 -4.93 -1.27 -20.11
C SER A 190 -5.55 -2.37 -19.24
N ILE A 191 -6.52 -3.11 -19.79
CA ILE A 191 -7.24 -4.20 -19.13
C ILE A 191 -7.18 -5.44 -20.02
N LYS A 192 -6.99 -6.61 -19.40
CA LYS A 192 -7.11 -7.89 -20.09
C LYS A 192 -8.10 -8.77 -19.36
N GLN A 193 -8.91 -9.53 -20.09
CA GLN A 193 -9.68 -10.61 -19.48
C GLN A 193 -8.71 -11.69 -19.01
N ALA A 194 -8.92 -12.21 -17.81
CA ALA A 194 -8.05 -13.21 -17.18
C ALA A 194 -8.88 -14.32 -16.53
N GLU A 195 -8.20 -15.42 -16.21
CA GLU A 195 -8.77 -16.45 -15.35
C GLU A 195 -8.93 -15.92 -13.92
N CYS A 196 -9.99 -16.31 -13.24
CA CYS A 196 -10.19 -15.97 -11.84
C CYS A 196 -9.19 -16.71 -10.95
N ARG A 197 -8.03 -16.08 -10.71
CA ARG A 197 -6.92 -16.65 -9.93
C ARG A 197 -6.99 -16.35 -8.43
N ASN A 198 -7.78 -15.35 -8.03
CA ASN A 198 -7.93 -14.91 -6.64
C ASN A 198 -9.42 -14.79 -6.24
N GLN A 199 -9.70 -15.03 -4.95
CA GLN A 199 -11.01 -14.86 -4.28
C GLN A 199 -11.29 -13.41 -3.85
N ILE A 200 -10.67 -12.39 -4.46
CA ILE A 200 -11.13 -11.01 -4.22
C ILE A 200 -12.43 -10.87 -5.02
N GLN A 201 -13.53 -11.29 -4.39
CA GLN A 201 -14.89 -10.95 -4.79
C GLN A 201 -15.12 -9.53 -4.29
N VAL A 202 -15.31 -8.61 -5.23
CA VAL A 202 -15.81 -7.28 -4.94
C VAL A 202 -17.32 -7.30 -5.06
#